data_AF-A0A970BTI0-F1
#
_entry.id   AF-A0A970BTI0-F1
#
_cell.length_a   1.000
_cell.length_b   1.000
_cell.length_c   1.000
_cell.angle_alpha   90.00
_cell.angle_beta   90.00
_cell.angle_gamma   90.00
#
_symmetry.space_group_name_H-M   'P 1'
#
loop_
_entity.id
_entity.type
_entity.pdbx_description
1 polymer ?
#
loop_
_entity_poly.entity_id
_entity_poly.type
_entity_poly.pdbx_seq_one_letter_code
_entity_poly.pdbx_strand_id
1 'polypeptide(L)' 'MTGASGHTSGLSEHDIAHGLREAGLAAGMAVEVHASLRSFGHVCGGAEAVIAALTEVVGPQGAIVMPAFLYSP' A
#
# COMPACT_ATOMS: atom_id res chain seq x y z
N MET A 1 -8.52 10.56 -34.18
CA MET A 1 -7.25 10.00 -34.68
C MET A 1 -6.37 9.72 -33.48
N THR A 2 -6.01 8.43 -33.30
CA THR A 2 -4.93 7.87 -32.47
C THR A 2 -4.90 8.31 -30.99
N GLY A 3 -5.38 7.55 -30.01
CA GLY A 3 -4.99 6.16 -29.74
C GLY A 3 -3.77 6.15 -28.82
N ALA A 4 -3.96 6.36 -27.52
CA ALA A 4 -2.93 6.15 -26.51
C ALA A 4 -3.25 4.85 -25.77
N SER A 5 -2.69 3.75 -26.27
CA SER A 5 -2.65 2.47 -25.57
C SER A 5 -1.82 2.64 -24.30
N GLY A 6 -2.49 2.87 -23.16
CA GLY A 6 -1.86 2.90 -21.85
C GLY A 6 -1.30 1.53 -21.53
N HIS A 7 0.02 1.40 -21.51
CA HIS A 7 0.67 0.29 -20.84
C HIS A 7 0.42 0.50 -19.35
N THR A 8 -0.47 -0.29 -18.74
CA THR A 8 -0.69 -0.25 -17.29
C THR A 8 0.52 -0.89 -16.61
N SER A 9 1.64 -0.18 -16.55
CA SER A 9 2.73 -0.53 -15.64
C SER A 9 2.14 -0.55 -14.23
N GLY A 10 2.19 -1.70 -13.56
CA GLY A 10 1.58 -1.86 -12.23
C GLY A 10 2.20 -0.89 -11.23
N LEU A 11 1.43 -0.56 -10.19
CA LEU A 11 1.92 0.25 -9.07
C LEU A 11 3.13 -0.44 -8.44
N SER A 12 4.24 0.27 -8.35
CA SER A 12 5.41 -0.17 -7.61
C SER A 12 5.26 0.10 -6.11
N GLU A 13 6.11 -0.52 -5.31
CA GLU A 13 6.27 -0.18 -3.88
C GLU A 13 6.50 1.33 -3.68
N HIS A 14 7.32 1.95 -4.53
CA HIS A 14 7.61 3.39 -4.46
C HIS A 14 6.37 4.26 -4.71
N ASP A 15 5.56 3.91 -5.72
CA ASP A 15 4.32 4.65 -6.01
C ASP A 15 3.34 4.58 -4.84
N ILE A 16 3.26 3.42 -4.20
CA ILE A 16 2.40 3.20 -3.03
C ILE A 16 2.93 4.01 -1.83
N ALA A 17 4.23 3.94 -1.55
CA ALA A 17 4.85 4.69 -0.46
C ALA A 17 4.68 6.21 -0.64
N HIS A 18 4.76 6.70 -1.88
CA HIS A 18 4.48 8.10 -2.21
C HIS A 18 3.02 8.46 -1.92
N GLY A 19 2.07 7.71 -2.45
CA GLY A 19 0.63 7.98 -2.24
C GLY A 19 0.22 7.92 -0.77
N LEU A 20 0.82 7.04 0.03
CA LEU A 20 0.61 6.98 1.48
C LEU A 20 1.09 8.26 2.18
N ARG A 21 2.25 8.79 1.80
CA ARG A 21 2.77 10.08 2.32
C ARG A 21 1.88 11.25 1.93
N GLU A 22 1.40 11.27 0.69
CA GLU A 22 0.45 12.29 0.23
C GLU A 22 -0.89 12.23 0.98
N ALA A 23 -1.34 11.03 1.36
CA ALA A 23 -2.52 10.83 2.19
C ALA A 23 -2.30 11.23 3.67
N GLY A 24 -1.08 11.61 4.05
CA GLY A 24 -0.74 12.09 5.39
C GLY A 24 -0.09 11.03 6.31
N LEU A 25 0.21 9.83 5.81
CA LEU A 25 0.98 8.85 6.58
C LEU A 25 2.44 9.32 6.71
N ALA A 26 3.02 9.18 7.90
CA ALA A 26 4.31 9.73 8.25
C ALA A 26 5.03 8.84 9.27
N ALA A 27 6.34 9.04 9.35
CA ALA A 27 7.21 8.26 10.22
C ALA A 27 6.84 8.42 11.70
N GLY A 28 6.93 7.32 12.46
CA GLY A 28 6.65 7.29 13.90
C GLY A 28 5.17 7.18 14.27
N MET A 29 4.25 7.18 13.30
CA MET A 29 2.83 7.01 13.60
C MET A 29 2.46 5.57 13.95
N ALA A 30 1.48 5.41 14.84
CA ALA A 30 0.75 4.17 15.00
C ALA A 30 -0.50 4.22 14.11
N VAL A 31 -0.63 3.29 13.18
CA VAL A 31 -1.72 3.25 12.20
C VAL A 31 -2.38 1.87 12.18
N GLU A 32 -3.71 1.85 12.18
CA GLU A 32 -4.48 0.64 11.86
C GLU A 32 -4.83 0.66 10.36
N VAL A 33 -4.57 -0.44 9.66
CA VAL A 33 -4.70 -0.53 8.20
C VAL A 33 -5.71 -1.59 7.81
N HIS A 34 -6.72 -1.17 7.06
CA HIS A 34 -7.56 -2.03 6.24
C HIS A 34 -7.17 -1.85 4.77
N ALA A 35 -6.73 -2.92 4.11
CA ALA A 35 -6.30 -2.85 2.72
C ALA A 35 -7.11 -3.81 1.83
N SER A 36 -7.47 -3.33 0.64
CA SER A 36 -8.04 -4.14 -0.44
C SER A 36 -7.08 -4.14 -1.62
N LEU A 37 -6.30 -5.21 -1.80
CA LEU A 37 -5.35 -5.33 -2.91
C LEU A 37 -6.01 -5.15 -4.27
N ARG A 38 -7.25 -5.63 -4.42
CA ARG A 38 -8.04 -5.45 -5.64
C ARG A 38 -8.28 -3.97 -5.96
N SER A 39 -8.43 -3.13 -4.95
CA SER A 39 -8.70 -1.69 -5.16
C SER A 39 -7.48 -0.92 -5.67
N PHE A 40 -6.27 -1.46 -5.50
CA PHE A 40 -5.04 -0.89 -6.07
C PHE A 40 -4.90 -1.18 -7.58
N GLY A 41 -5.66 -2.13 -8.14
CA GLY A 41 -5.42 -2.62 -9.50
C GLY A 41 -4.24 -3.59 -9.56
N HIS A 42 -3.32 -3.40 -10.51
CA HIS A 42 -2.13 -4.24 -10.60
C HIS A 42 -1.00 -3.66 -9.74
N VAL A 43 -0.54 -4.43 -8.75
CA VAL A 43 0.62 -4.08 -7.91
C VAL A 43 1.80 -4.97 -8.28
N CYS A 44 2.90 -4.36 -8.69
CA CYS A 44 4.16 -5.03 -8.93
C CYS A 44 4.70 -5.59 -7.59
N GLY A 45 4.82 -6.91 -7.46
CA GLY A 45 5.20 -7.56 -6.19
C GLY A 45 4.02 -7.88 -5.25
N GLY A 46 2.79 -7.55 -5.65
CA GLY A 46 1.57 -7.96 -4.93
C GLY A 46 1.49 -7.41 -3.50
N ALA A 47 1.03 -8.24 -2.56
CA ALA A 47 0.82 -7.84 -1.18
C ALA A 47 2.10 -7.38 -0.47
N GLU A 48 3.22 -8.04 -0.74
CA GLU A 48 4.52 -7.74 -0.13
C GLU A 48 4.96 -6.31 -0.42
N ALA A 49 4.75 -5.81 -1.64
CA ALA A 49 5.05 -4.43 -2.00
C ALA A 49 4.21 -3.42 -1.21
N VAL A 50 2.96 -3.75 -0.88
CA VAL A 50 2.11 -2.90 -0.03
C VAL A 50 2.61 -2.87 1.42
N ILE A 51 2.99 -4.02 1.97
CA ILE A 51 3.53 -4.13 3.33
C ILE A 51 4.88 -3.42 3.43
N ALA A 52 5.74 -3.58 2.44
CA ALA A 52 7.03 -2.91 2.37
C ALA A 52 6.86 -1.39 2.33
N ALA A 53 5.96 -0.87 1.46
CA ALA A 53 5.65 0.55 1.40
C ALA A 53 5.09 1.12 2.72
N LEU A 54 4.15 0.42 3.37
CA LEU A 54 3.63 0.83 4.68
C LEU A 54 4.76 0.87 5.73
N THR A 55 5.59 -0.17 5.77
CA THR A 55 6.72 -0.29 6.71
C THR A 55 7.76 0.80 6.46
N GLU A 56 8.06 1.12 5.21
CA GLU A 56 8.99 2.20 4.82
C GLU A 56 8.48 3.57 5.31
N VAL A 57 7.19 3.87 5.08
CA VAL A 57 6.63 5.18 5.42
C VAL A 57 6.52 5.37 6.93
N VAL A 58 6.06 4.35 7.66
CA VAL A 58 5.89 4.40 9.12
C VAL A 58 7.23 4.34 9.85
N GLY A 59 8.19 3.59 9.31
CA GLY A 59 9.53 3.46 9.86
C GLY A 59 9.60 2.73 11.21
N PRO A 60 10.81 2.52 11.74
CA PRO A 60 11.03 1.66 12.90
C PRO A 60 10.54 2.25 14.24
N GLN A 61 10.21 3.54 14.29
CA GLN A 61 9.64 4.19 15.47
C GLN A 61 8.11 4.18 15.49
N GLY A 62 7.46 3.74 14.41
CA GLY A 62 6.00 3.67 14.33
C GLY A 62 5.46 2.26 14.54
N ALA A 63 4.16 2.10 14.33
CA ALA A 63 3.48 0.82 14.46
C ALA A 63 2.41 0.64 13.38
N ILE A 64 2.33 -0.55 12.81
CA ILE A 64 1.27 -0.95 11.88
C ILE A 64 0.45 -2.04 12.56
N VAL A 65 -0.86 -1.81 12.65
CA VAL A 65 -1.83 -2.76 13.20
C VAL A 65 -2.76 -3.17 12.07
N MET A 66 -3.03 -4.47 11.94
CA MET A 66 -3.99 -4.99 10.98
C MET A 66 -4.94 -5.97 11.66
N PRO A 67 -6.24 -5.96 11.32
CA PRO A 67 -7.17 -6.95 11.82
C PRO A 67 -6.87 -8.33 11.23
N ALA A 68 -6.64 -9.31 12.11
CA ALA A 68 -6.44 -10.72 11.76
C ALA A 68 -7.50 -11.60 12.45
N PHE A 69 -8.76 -11.15 12.42
CA PHE A 69 -9.87 -11.88 13.01
C PHE A 69 -10.07 -13.20 12.26
N LEU A 70 -10.02 -14.32 12.99
CA LEU A 70 -10.45 -15.60 12.47
C LEU A 70 -11.98 -15.55 12.35
N TYR A 71 -12.48 -15.47 11.13
CA TYR A 71 -13.90 -15.71 10.87
C TYR A 71 -14.11 -17.20 10.65
N SER A 72 -14.32 -17.91 11.76
CA SER A 72 -15.03 -19.18 11.83
C SER A 72 -15.90 -19.15 13.08
N PRO A 73 -17.12 -19.72 13.08
CA PRO A 73 -17.77 -20.13 14.32
C PRO A 73 -16.91 -21.17 15.07
#